data_AF-A0AAU3STP1-F1
#
_entry.id   AF-A0AAU3STP1-F1
#
_cell.length_a   1.000
_cell.length_b   1.000
_cell.length_c   1.000
_cell.angle_alpha   90.00
_cell.angle_beta   90.00
_cell.angle_gamma   90.00
#
_symmetry.space_group_name_H-M   'P 1'
#
loop_
_entity.id
_entity.type
_entity.pdbx_description
1 polymer ?
#
loop_
_entity_poly.entity_id
_entity_poly.type
_entity_poly.pdbx_seq_one_letter_code
_entity_poly.pdbx_strand_id
1 'polypeptide(L)'
;MMAIQASDIEGSRIGQIRTSPDLAPRQRRAMGEDPRRGQVLTTKVGLQMPAGMSFDDWEKAGRQLSGIVDSSSWWLGDWLVYGKDHYTDRYQRGIRAAGLQYQTLRNYAWVSRRFDFSRRRGALSFQHHAELASLPHDEQEAWLDRAEQRKWTTKQLRSAIRAAREDEAQVRLPAEPTRRLEVPGSRLQWWHKAAEQAGVDFERWVLVTLDSAAKEALEELERLEGDHGPAEFKGTADSDGPAGPDRSAEVEGSAGLERSAEPGGPERSAGSGQRLAITA
;
A
#
# COMPACT_ATOMS: atom_id res chain seq x y z
N MET A 1 -9.48 71.54 -30.48
CA MET A 1 -10.00 71.50 -31.88
C MET A 1 -11.34 70.80 -31.82
N MET A 2 -12.47 71.47 -32.12
CA MET A 2 -12.89 71.96 -33.45
C MET A 2 -13.26 70.79 -34.39
N ALA A 3 -14.45 70.74 -35.03
CA ALA A 3 -15.67 71.58 -34.91
C ALA A 3 -16.85 70.95 -35.71
N ILE A 4 -18.05 71.58 -35.66
CA ILE A 4 -19.14 71.58 -36.69
C ILE A 4 -19.93 70.24 -36.80
N GLN A 5 -21.26 70.10 -36.55
CA GLN A 5 -22.48 70.76 -37.08
C GLN A 5 -22.66 70.58 -38.62
N ALA A 6 -23.81 70.69 -39.28
CA ALA A 6 -25.18 71.10 -38.93
C ALA A 6 -26.20 70.38 -39.88
N SER A 7 -27.51 70.54 -39.61
CA SER A 7 -28.57 70.77 -40.64
C SER A 7 -28.92 69.68 -41.69
N ASP A 8 -30.08 69.60 -42.37
CA ASP A 8 -31.44 70.19 -42.31
C ASP A 8 -32.31 69.45 -43.41
N ILE A 9 -33.65 69.50 -43.57
CA ILE A 9 -34.80 70.16 -42.89
C ILE A 9 -36.13 69.38 -43.16
N GLU A 10 -37.20 69.74 -42.43
CA GLU A 10 -38.68 69.56 -42.64
C GLU A 10 -39.33 68.47 -43.53
N GLY A 11 -40.51 68.01 -43.08
CA GLY A 11 -41.44 67.18 -43.84
C GLY A 11 -42.82 67.00 -43.18
N SER A 12 -43.52 68.09 -42.87
CA SER A 12 -44.80 68.06 -42.14
C SER A 12 -46.00 67.63 -43.01
N ARG A 13 -46.82 66.68 -42.52
CA ARG A 13 -48.28 66.66 -42.75
C ARG A 13 -49.02 65.79 -41.72
N ILE A 14 -50.03 66.38 -41.08
CA ILE A 14 -50.95 65.72 -40.14
C ILE A 14 -52.14 65.16 -40.92
N GLY A 15 -52.61 63.94 -40.60
CA GLY A 15 -53.57 63.21 -41.44
C GLY A 15 -54.43 62.13 -40.76
N GLN A 16 -55.10 62.50 -39.67
CA GLN A 16 -56.33 61.86 -39.12
C GLN A 16 -56.30 60.40 -38.58
N ILE A 17 -57.03 60.22 -37.47
CA ILE A 17 -57.21 58.98 -36.72
C ILE A 17 -58.44 58.23 -37.23
N ARG A 18 -58.33 56.91 -37.52
CA ARG A 18 -59.46 55.97 -37.43
C ARG A 18 -59.06 54.56 -36.96
N THR A 19 -59.55 54.22 -35.76
CA THR A 19 -60.10 52.90 -35.38
C THR A 19 -59.19 51.65 -35.42
N SER A 20 -58.59 51.32 -34.26
CA SER A 20 -58.36 49.93 -33.83
C SER A 20 -59.70 49.16 -33.77
N PRO A 21 -59.81 47.84 -34.03
CA PRO A 21 -58.97 46.84 -33.37
C PRO A 21 -58.54 45.62 -34.20
N ASP A 22 -57.30 45.18 -34.02
CA ASP A 22 -56.99 43.75 -34.01
C ASP A 22 -55.92 43.44 -32.96
N LEU A 23 -56.24 42.49 -32.07
CA LEU A 23 -55.33 41.98 -31.04
C LEU A 23 -54.52 40.83 -31.64
N ALA A 24 -53.69 41.16 -32.64
CA ALA A 24 -52.63 40.26 -33.07
C ALA A 24 -51.85 39.82 -31.82
N PRO A 25 -51.75 38.51 -31.51
CA PRO A 25 -51.04 38.05 -30.33
C PRO A 25 -49.60 38.49 -30.50
N ARG A 26 -49.16 39.45 -29.68
CA ARG A 26 -47.76 39.82 -29.55
C ARG A 26 -47.00 38.53 -29.33
N GLN A 27 -46.30 38.06 -30.36
CA GLN A 27 -45.34 36.98 -30.23
C GLN A 27 -44.47 37.38 -29.05
N ARG A 28 -44.58 36.62 -27.95
CA ARG A 28 -43.61 36.71 -26.88
C ARG A 28 -42.29 36.44 -27.59
N ARG A 29 -41.49 37.50 -27.81
CA ARG A 29 -40.07 37.33 -28.10
C ARG A 29 -39.60 36.33 -27.06
N ALA A 30 -39.18 35.15 -27.49
CA ALA A 30 -38.59 34.19 -26.58
C ALA A 30 -37.52 34.99 -25.83
N MET A 31 -37.70 35.16 -24.52
CA MET A 31 -36.61 35.67 -23.69
C MET A 31 -35.48 34.69 -23.97
N GLY A 32 -34.40 35.17 -24.60
CA GLY A 32 -33.26 34.33 -24.92
C GLY A 32 -32.91 33.56 -23.64
N GLU A 33 -32.98 32.24 -23.72
CA GLU A 33 -32.63 31.39 -22.59
C GLU A 33 -31.19 31.75 -22.24
N ASP A 34 -31.00 32.41 -21.09
CA ASP A 34 -29.67 32.71 -20.60
C ASP A 34 -28.95 31.37 -20.51
N PRO A 35 -27.89 31.12 -21.30
CA PRO A 35 -27.26 29.81 -21.39
C PRO A 35 -26.65 29.37 -20.04
N ARG A 36 -26.61 30.27 -19.04
CA ARG A 36 -26.21 30.02 -17.65
C ARG A 36 -27.32 29.37 -16.81
N ARG A 37 -28.60 29.43 -17.20
CA ARG A 37 -29.72 28.88 -16.41
C ARG A 37 -29.69 27.36 -16.25
N GLY A 38 -28.96 26.65 -17.11
CA GLY A 38 -28.73 25.20 -16.99
C GLY A 38 -27.34 24.80 -16.49
N GLN A 39 -26.47 25.75 -16.12
CA GLN A 39 -25.07 25.45 -15.80
C GLN A 39 -24.83 25.24 -14.30
N VAL A 40 -24.11 24.18 -13.97
CA VAL A 40 -23.57 23.94 -12.63
C VAL A 40 -22.48 24.98 -12.33
N LEU A 41 -22.60 25.69 -11.21
CA LEU A 41 -21.64 26.72 -10.81
C LEU A 41 -20.75 26.21 -9.67
N THR A 42 -19.45 26.05 -9.95
CA THR A 42 -18.43 25.75 -8.94
C THR A 42 -18.00 27.02 -8.21
N THR A 43 -18.13 27.06 -6.90
CA THR A 43 -17.59 28.11 -6.03
C THR A 43 -16.45 27.54 -5.16
N LYS A 44 -15.68 28.41 -4.49
CA LYS A 44 -14.63 27.98 -3.55
C LYS A 44 -15.15 27.08 -2.41
N VAL A 45 -16.43 27.19 -2.04
CA VAL A 45 -17.01 26.55 -0.83
C VAL A 45 -18.10 25.53 -1.15
N GLY A 46 -18.41 25.29 -2.42
CA GLY A 46 -19.46 24.34 -2.81
C GLY A 46 -19.94 24.49 -4.25
N LEU A 47 -20.85 23.59 -4.60
CA LEU A 47 -21.44 23.46 -5.93
C LEU A 47 -22.89 23.98 -5.91
N GLN A 48 -23.24 24.90 -6.80
CA GLN A 48 -24.62 25.35 -6.97
C GLN A 48 -25.24 24.67 -8.17
N MET A 49 -26.33 23.94 -7.93
CA MET A 49 -27.08 23.19 -8.95
C MET A 49 -28.32 24.00 -9.38
N PRO A 50 -28.58 24.17 -10.69
CA PRO A 50 -29.82 24.78 -11.17
C PRO A 50 -31.08 24.03 -10.72
N ALA A 51 -32.13 24.79 -10.40
CA ALA A 51 -33.46 24.22 -10.16
C ALA A 51 -34.03 23.63 -11.46
N GLY A 52 -34.55 22.40 -11.40
CA GLY A 52 -35.09 21.70 -12.57
C GLY A 52 -34.04 21.03 -13.46
N MET A 53 -32.79 20.88 -13.00
CA MET A 53 -31.75 20.12 -13.68
C MET A 53 -32.19 18.67 -13.97
N SER A 54 -31.90 18.18 -15.19
CA SER A 54 -32.14 16.79 -15.57
C SER A 54 -31.18 15.83 -14.86
N PHE A 55 -31.56 14.54 -14.78
CA PHE A 55 -30.66 13.51 -14.24
C PHE A 55 -29.38 13.37 -15.08
N ASP A 56 -29.50 13.43 -16.41
CA ASP A 56 -28.36 13.27 -17.33
C ASP A 56 -27.34 14.41 -17.21
N ASP A 57 -27.82 15.65 -17.01
CA ASP A 57 -26.97 16.82 -16.76
C ASP A 57 -26.31 16.74 -15.38
N TRP A 58 -27.05 16.30 -14.36
CA TRP A 58 -26.51 16.07 -13.01
C TRP A 58 -25.41 14.99 -13.03
N GLU A 59 -25.64 13.88 -13.72
CA GLU A 59 -24.70 12.78 -13.86
C GLU A 59 -23.44 13.20 -14.66
N LYS A 60 -23.64 13.97 -15.74
CA LYS A 60 -22.56 14.57 -16.53
C LYS A 60 -21.71 15.53 -15.70
N ALA A 61 -22.32 16.39 -14.89
CA ALA A 61 -21.61 17.28 -13.96
C ALA A 61 -20.82 16.48 -12.91
N GLY A 62 -21.40 15.39 -12.37
CA GLY A 62 -20.72 14.47 -11.47
C GLY A 62 -19.47 13.83 -12.10
N ARG A 63 -19.56 13.35 -13.34
CA ARG A 63 -18.40 12.85 -14.11
C ARG A 63 -17.33 13.92 -14.32
N GLN A 64 -17.71 15.14 -14.69
CA GLN A 64 -16.77 16.25 -14.89
C GLN A 64 -16.04 16.62 -13.59
N LEU A 65 -16.75 16.70 -12.47
CA LEU A 65 -16.16 16.97 -11.15
C LEU A 65 -15.19 15.86 -10.73
N SER A 66 -15.57 14.60 -10.92
CA SER A 66 -14.70 13.44 -10.65
C SER A 66 -13.40 13.53 -11.47
N GLY A 67 -13.52 13.83 -12.77
CA GLY A 67 -12.37 14.02 -13.66
C GLY A 67 -11.45 15.16 -13.24
N ILE A 68 -12.00 16.30 -12.79
CA ILE A 68 -11.22 17.43 -12.26
C ILE A 68 -10.48 17.04 -10.98
N VAL A 69 -11.17 16.39 -10.03
CA VAL A 69 -10.57 15.97 -8.75
C VAL A 69 -9.42 14.99 -8.97
N ASP A 70 -9.63 13.97 -9.81
CA ASP A 70 -8.59 12.98 -10.10
C ASP A 70 -7.40 13.60 -10.88
N SER A 71 -7.68 14.44 -11.88
CA SER A 71 -6.64 15.14 -12.65
C SER A 71 -5.85 16.16 -11.83
N SER A 72 -6.45 16.75 -10.79
CA SER A 72 -5.80 17.80 -9.98
C SER A 72 -4.53 17.33 -9.29
N SER A 73 -4.46 16.04 -8.92
CA SER A 73 -3.26 15.43 -8.31
C SER A 73 -2.09 15.40 -9.29
N TRP A 74 -2.36 15.08 -10.57
CA TRP A 74 -1.35 15.15 -11.64
C TRP A 74 -0.90 16.59 -11.90
N TRP A 75 -1.83 17.54 -12.03
CA TRP A 75 -1.48 18.95 -12.30
C TRP A 75 -0.61 19.56 -11.19
N LEU A 76 -0.92 19.27 -9.93
CA LEU A 76 -0.12 19.70 -8.78
C LEU A 76 1.25 19.01 -8.76
N GLY A 77 1.31 17.71 -9.07
CA GLY A 77 2.57 16.98 -9.19
C GLY A 77 3.47 17.55 -10.27
N ASP A 78 2.94 17.75 -11.48
CA ASP A 78 3.69 18.27 -12.63
C ASP A 78 4.17 19.71 -12.40
N TRP A 79 3.33 20.57 -11.81
CA TRP A 79 3.70 21.93 -11.40
C TRP A 79 4.88 21.94 -10.42
N LEU A 80 4.93 21.00 -9.47
CA LEU A 80 6.06 20.86 -8.54
C LEU A 80 7.32 20.29 -9.20
N VAL A 81 7.17 19.35 -10.15
CA VAL A 81 8.30 18.82 -10.91
C VAL A 81 8.95 19.96 -11.70
N TYR A 82 8.18 20.63 -12.55
CA TYR A 82 8.61 21.80 -13.31
C TYR A 82 9.21 22.88 -12.39
N GLY A 83 8.53 23.19 -11.28
CA GLY A 83 8.93 24.23 -10.36
C GLY A 83 10.26 23.96 -9.65
N LYS A 84 10.57 22.70 -9.32
CA LYS A 84 11.87 22.33 -8.73
C LYS A 84 13.01 22.54 -9.72
N ASP A 85 12.78 22.21 -10.98
CA ASP A 85 13.81 22.17 -12.00
C ASP A 85 14.10 23.59 -12.57
N HIS A 86 13.14 24.52 -12.50
CA HIS A 86 13.27 25.89 -13.03
C HIS A 86 13.48 26.99 -11.97
N TYR A 87 13.19 26.76 -10.68
CA TYR A 87 13.08 27.84 -9.68
C TYR A 87 13.71 27.53 -8.31
N THR A 88 15.03 27.28 -8.23
CA THR A 88 15.78 26.99 -6.98
C THR A 88 15.30 27.78 -5.75
N ASP A 89 15.59 29.09 -5.68
CA ASP A 89 15.34 29.89 -4.46
C ASP A 89 13.85 30.24 -4.27
N ARG A 90 13.06 30.14 -5.34
CA ARG A 90 11.65 30.56 -5.35
C ARG A 90 10.68 29.38 -5.17
N TYR A 91 11.12 28.14 -5.34
CA TYR A 91 10.31 26.92 -5.20
C TYR A 91 9.60 26.84 -3.84
N GLN A 92 10.34 27.06 -2.76
CA GLN A 92 9.80 27.04 -1.40
C GLN A 92 8.79 28.18 -1.14
N ARG A 93 8.95 29.34 -1.80
CA ARG A 93 7.97 30.44 -1.77
C ARG A 93 6.71 30.08 -2.57
N GLY A 94 6.86 29.43 -3.72
CA GLY A 94 5.75 28.93 -4.54
C GLY A 94 4.90 27.89 -3.80
N ILE A 95 5.53 26.91 -3.16
CA ILE A 95 4.84 25.90 -2.32
C ILE A 95 4.02 26.58 -1.21
N ARG A 96 4.62 27.50 -0.46
CA ARG A 96 3.90 28.22 0.62
C ARG A 96 2.70 29.03 0.09
N ALA A 97 2.82 29.63 -1.10
CA ALA A 97 1.73 30.38 -1.72
C ALA A 97 0.57 29.48 -2.19
N ALA A 98 0.83 28.21 -2.53
CA ALA A 98 -0.21 27.26 -2.93
C ALA A 98 -1.09 26.77 -1.78
N GLY A 99 -0.67 26.95 -0.51
CA GLY A 99 -1.50 26.69 0.67
C GLY A 99 -1.83 25.21 0.95
N LEU A 100 -1.21 24.27 0.24
CA LEU A 100 -1.39 22.82 0.41
C LEU A 100 -0.33 22.20 1.30
N GLN A 101 -0.67 21.07 1.94
CA GLN A 101 0.23 20.34 2.83
C GLN A 101 1.45 19.79 2.07
N TYR A 102 2.65 20.10 2.58
CA TYR A 102 3.91 19.77 1.91
C TYR A 102 4.09 18.26 1.64
N GLN A 103 3.66 17.41 2.56
CA GLN A 103 3.77 15.96 2.39
C GLN A 103 2.91 15.43 1.23
N THR A 104 1.70 15.96 1.06
CA THR A 104 0.81 15.63 -0.06
C THR A 104 1.41 16.08 -1.39
N LEU A 105 1.91 17.32 -1.44
CA LEU A 105 2.61 17.87 -2.61
C LEU A 105 3.83 17.01 -2.97
N ARG A 106 4.66 16.62 -1.98
CA ARG A 106 5.82 15.75 -2.19
C ARG A 106 5.44 14.38 -2.76
N ASN A 107 4.31 13.80 -2.31
CA ASN A 107 3.79 12.55 -2.86
C ASN A 107 3.36 12.72 -4.33
N TYR A 108 2.60 13.77 -4.65
CA TYR A 108 2.17 14.05 -6.02
C TYR A 108 3.36 14.25 -6.98
N ALA A 109 4.36 15.04 -6.58
CA ALA A 109 5.58 15.22 -7.36
C ALA A 109 6.40 13.92 -7.54
N TRP A 110 6.36 13.00 -6.57
CA TRP A 110 7.04 11.70 -6.69
C TRP A 110 6.36 10.78 -7.69
N VAL A 111 5.03 10.63 -7.63
CA VAL A 111 4.25 9.85 -8.60
C VAL A 111 4.37 10.46 -10.01
N SER A 112 4.26 11.78 -10.15
CA SER A 112 4.41 12.48 -11.44
C SER A 112 5.78 12.27 -12.10
N ARG A 113 6.87 12.09 -11.33
CA ARG A 113 8.19 11.71 -11.85
C ARG A 113 8.34 10.23 -12.17
N ARG A 114 7.53 9.37 -11.55
CA ARG A 114 7.58 7.93 -11.78
C ARG A 114 6.82 7.50 -13.04
N PHE A 115 5.82 8.28 -13.42
CA PHE A 115 5.00 8.09 -14.62
C PHE A 115 5.02 9.36 -15.48
N ASP A 116 5.90 9.34 -16.49
CA ASP A 116 5.89 10.34 -17.57
C ASP A 116 4.53 10.42 -18.26
N PHE A 117 4.23 11.56 -18.88
CA PHE A 117 2.90 11.85 -19.42
C PHE A 117 2.36 10.77 -20.38
N SER A 118 3.24 10.14 -21.17
CA SER A 118 2.91 9.04 -22.10
C SER A 118 2.56 7.71 -21.43
N ARG A 119 2.97 7.49 -20.17
CA ARG A 119 2.70 6.26 -19.39
C ARG A 119 1.45 6.36 -18.51
N ARG A 120 0.84 7.56 -18.43
CA ARG A 120 -0.36 7.80 -17.61
C ARG A 120 -1.60 7.32 -18.33
N ARG A 121 -2.33 6.40 -17.70
CA ARG A 121 -3.48 5.76 -18.32
C ARG A 121 -4.76 6.47 -17.94
N GLY A 122 -5.42 7.12 -18.90
CA GLY A 122 -6.64 7.89 -18.65
C GLY A 122 -7.83 7.08 -18.12
N ALA A 123 -7.80 5.75 -18.23
CA ALA A 123 -8.77 4.84 -17.63
C ALA A 123 -8.50 4.54 -16.14
N LEU A 124 -7.33 4.90 -15.61
CA LEU A 124 -6.89 4.60 -14.25
C LEU A 124 -6.62 5.89 -13.46
N SER A 125 -7.19 5.98 -12.26
CA SER A 125 -7.02 7.16 -11.41
C SER A 125 -5.58 7.41 -10.97
N PHE A 126 -5.29 8.64 -10.53
CA PHE A 126 -3.99 9.00 -9.93
C PHE A 126 -3.59 8.00 -8.83
N GLN A 127 -4.55 7.57 -8.01
CA GLN A 127 -4.28 6.65 -6.92
C GLN A 127 -3.78 5.27 -7.40
N HIS A 128 -4.26 4.73 -8.53
CA HIS A 128 -3.72 3.48 -9.07
C HIS A 128 -2.22 3.58 -9.35
N HIS A 129 -1.81 4.69 -9.96
CA HIS A 129 -0.41 4.99 -10.24
C HIS A 129 0.38 5.18 -8.92
N ALA A 130 -0.22 5.81 -7.90
CA ALA A 130 0.39 5.98 -6.59
C ALA A 130 0.69 4.65 -5.85
N GLU A 131 -0.21 3.65 -5.92
CA GLU A 131 0.06 2.32 -5.34
C GLU A 131 1.26 1.63 -6.02
N LEU A 132 1.41 1.84 -7.34
CA LEU A 132 2.44 1.20 -8.17
C LEU A 132 3.77 1.96 -8.21
N ALA A 133 3.80 3.22 -7.78
CA ALA A 133 4.96 4.09 -7.93
C ALA A 133 6.25 3.57 -7.25
N SER A 134 6.12 2.71 -6.23
CA SER A 134 7.25 2.06 -5.55
C SER A 134 7.81 0.81 -6.23
N LEU A 135 7.08 0.22 -7.19
CA LEU A 135 7.51 -0.99 -7.90
C LEU A 135 8.58 -0.69 -8.97
N PRO A 136 9.35 -1.70 -9.42
CA PRO A 136 10.15 -1.66 -10.64
C PRO A 136 9.33 -1.26 -11.88
N HIS A 137 10.00 -0.76 -12.92
CA HIS A 137 9.33 -0.25 -14.14
C HIS A 137 8.45 -1.31 -14.81
N ASP A 138 8.94 -2.54 -14.95
CA ASP A 138 8.25 -3.57 -15.74
C ASP A 138 7.06 -4.17 -14.97
N GLU A 139 7.17 -4.24 -13.64
CA GLU A 139 6.03 -4.52 -12.75
C GLU A 139 4.95 -3.44 -12.86
N GLN A 140 5.33 -2.15 -12.95
CA GLN A 140 4.36 -1.07 -13.10
C GLN A 140 3.51 -1.26 -14.36
N GLU A 141 4.13 -1.49 -15.52
CA GLU A 141 3.38 -1.69 -16.76
C GLU A 141 2.49 -2.94 -16.69
N ALA A 142 3.02 -4.07 -16.21
CA ALA A 142 2.24 -5.29 -16.06
C ALA A 142 1.04 -5.13 -15.12
N TRP A 143 1.16 -4.36 -14.03
CA TRP A 143 0.06 -4.08 -13.11
C TRP A 143 -0.94 -3.05 -13.65
N LEU A 144 -0.47 -2.03 -14.36
CA LEU A 144 -1.34 -1.06 -15.05
C LEU A 144 -2.17 -1.76 -16.14
N ASP A 145 -1.55 -2.62 -16.96
CA ASP A 145 -2.24 -3.44 -17.97
C ASP A 145 -3.35 -4.29 -17.35
N ARG A 146 -3.03 -5.04 -16.29
CA ARG A 146 -4.00 -5.88 -15.58
C ARG A 146 -5.13 -5.05 -14.99
N ALA A 147 -4.84 -3.90 -14.40
CA ALA A 147 -5.83 -3.03 -13.78
C ALA A 147 -6.80 -2.43 -14.82
N GLU A 148 -6.28 -1.97 -15.96
CA GLU A 148 -7.07 -1.38 -17.04
C GLU A 148 -7.94 -2.44 -17.73
N GLN A 149 -7.35 -3.58 -18.14
CA GLN A 149 -8.06 -4.68 -18.80
C GLN A 149 -9.18 -5.26 -17.93
N ARG A 150 -8.91 -5.44 -16.62
CA ARG A 150 -9.88 -5.99 -15.66
C ARG A 150 -10.77 -4.93 -15.00
N LYS A 151 -10.63 -3.66 -15.39
CA LYS A 151 -11.34 -2.50 -14.81
C LYS A 151 -11.33 -2.50 -13.29
N TRP A 152 -10.17 -2.79 -12.71
CA TRP A 152 -10.01 -2.89 -11.27
C TRP A 152 -10.16 -1.53 -10.58
N THR A 153 -10.78 -1.57 -9.39
CA THR A 153 -10.66 -0.50 -8.41
C THR A 153 -9.29 -0.56 -7.72
N THR A 154 -8.86 0.56 -7.14
CA THR A 154 -7.59 0.64 -6.40
C THR A 154 -7.51 -0.39 -5.26
N LYS A 155 -8.65 -0.72 -4.63
CA LYS A 155 -8.73 -1.76 -3.59
C LYS A 155 -8.44 -3.15 -4.16
N GLN A 156 -9.00 -3.47 -5.33
CA GLN A 156 -8.72 -4.75 -6.02
C GLN A 156 -7.26 -4.82 -6.47
N LEU A 157 -6.70 -3.72 -7.01
CA LEU A 157 -5.29 -3.63 -7.36
C LEU A 157 -4.38 -3.91 -6.16
N ARG A 158 -4.58 -3.24 -5.01
CA ARG A 158 -3.81 -3.54 -3.79
C ARG A 158 -3.92 -5.00 -3.35
N SER A 159 -5.12 -5.56 -3.40
CA SER A 159 -5.36 -6.95 -3.02
C SER A 159 -4.61 -7.93 -3.94
N ALA A 160 -4.58 -7.65 -5.25
CA ALA A 160 -3.89 -8.48 -6.23
C ALA A 160 -2.36 -8.37 -6.11
N ILE A 161 -1.81 -7.17 -5.88
CA ILE A 161 -0.37 -6.97 -5.60
C ILE A 161 0.04 -7.73 -4.34
N ARG A 162 -0.79 -7.68 -3.30
CA ARG A 162 -0.53 -8.40 -2.04
C ARG A 162 -0.51 -9.92 -2.27
N ALA A 163 -1.53 -10.46 -2.92
CA ALA A 163 -1.61 -11.90 -3.22
C ALA A 163 -0.41 -12.37 -4.04
N ALA A 164 -0.02 -11.64 -5.09
CA ALA A 164 1.15 -11.99 -5.90
C ALA A 164 2.47 -12.03 -5.10
N ARG A 165 2.64 -11.15 -4.11
CA ARG A 165 3.80 -11.16 -3.21
C ARG A 165 3.76 -12.32 -2.20
N GLU A 166 2.57 -12.70 -1.74
CA GLU A 166 2.38 -13.87 -0.89
C GLU A 166 2.65 -15.16 -1.68
N ASP A 167 2.19 -15.26 -2.94
CA ASP A 167 2.51 -16.36 -3.86
C ASP A 167 4.02 -16.43 -4.16
N GLU A 168 4.68 -15.30 -4.47
CA GLU A 168 6.14 -15.27 -4.69
C GLU A 168 6.94 -15.67 -3.44
N ALA A 169 6.49 -15.28 -2.25
CA ALA A 169 7.12 -15.69 -0.99
C ALA A 169 6.92 -17.20 -0.74
N GLN A 170 5.73 -17.73 -1.05
CA GLN A 170 5.41 -19.15 -0.89
C GLN A 170 6.13 -20.04 -1.92
N VAL A 171 6.40 -19.54 -3.13
CA VAL A 171 7.19 -20.27 -4.15
C VAL A 171 8.70 -20.22 -3.87
N ARG A 172 9.18 -19.21 -3.14
CA ARG A 172 10.61 -19.10 -2.73
C ARG A 172 10.96 -19.89 -1.47
N LEU A 173 10.00 -20.59 -0.83
CA LEU A 173 10.19 -21.38 0.39
C LEU A 173 9.53 -22.76 0.19
N PRO A 174 10.21 -23.85 0.55
CA PRO A 174 10.46 -24.12 1.95
C PRO A 174 11.92 -23.84 2.32
N ALA A 175 12.17 -22.77 3.07
CA ALA A 175 13.37 -22.74 3.90
C ALA A 175 13.14 -23.68 5.09
N GLU A 176 14.13 -24.54 5.34
CA GLU A 176 14.33 -25.15 6.65
C GLU A 176 14.19 -24.08 7.75
N PRO A 177 13.43 -24.35 8.83
CA PRO A 177 13.14 -23.33 9.84
C PRO A 177 14.43 -22.90 10.54
N THR A 178 14.92 -21.71 10.20
CA THR A 178 16.19 -21.17 10.73
C THR A 178 16.08 -20.92 12.24
N ARG A 179 16.45 -21.92 13.05
CA ARG A 179 16.41 -21.85 14.51
C ARG A 179 17.53 -20.93 15.01
N ARG A 180 17.18 -19.76 15.53
CA ARG A 180 18.15 -18.81 16.09
C ARG A 180 18.58 -19.25 17.49
N LEU A 181 19.90 -19.38 17.69
CA LEU A 181 20.51 -19.56 19.00
C LEU A 181 20.95 -18.20 19.57
N GLU A 182 20.42 -17.80 20.73
CA GLU A 182 20.88 -16.60 21.44
C GLU A 182 22.14 -16.95 22.26
N VAL A 183 23.28 -16.33 21.90
CA VAL A 183 24.58 -16.58 22.54
C VAL A 183 24.96 -15.39 23.44
N PRO A 184 25.27 -15.60 24.73
CA PRO A 184 25.74 -14.52 25.61
C PRO A 184 26.98 -13.82 25.03
N GLY A 185 26.97 -12.48 24.98
CA GLY A 185 28.01 -11.68 24.33
C GLY A 185 29.43 -11.94 24.87
N SER A 186 29.57 -12.38 26.11
CA SER A 186 30.85 -12.83 26.67
C SER A 186 31.43 -14.05 25.93
N ARG A 187 30.61 -15.04 25.57
CA ARG A 187 31.05 -16.22 24.77
C ARG A 187 31.40 -15.81 23.34
N LEU A 188 30.61 -14.93 22.75
CA LEU A 188 30.83 -14.41 21.39
C LEU A 188 32.19 -13.70 21.26
N GLN A 189 32.62 -12.94 22.28
CA GLN A 189 33.96 -12.34 22.33
C GLN A 189 35.09 -13.39 22.34
N TRP A 190 34.95 -14.48 23.11
CA TRP A 190 35.95 -15.56 23.13
C TRP A 190 36.01 -16.30 21.80
N TRP A 191 34.87 -16.55 21.15
CA TRP A 191 34.82 -17.18 19.83
C TRP A 191 35.42 -16.30 18.73
N HIS A 192 35.18 -14.99 18.76
CA HIS A 192 35.83 -14.04 17.84
C HIS A 192 37.35 -14.07 17.97
N LYS A 193 37.86 -14.08 19.20
CA LYS A 193 39.30 -14.18 19.48
C LYS A 193 39.90 -15.51 19.01
N ALA A 194 39.15 -16.61 19.09
CA ALA A 194 39.58 -17.91 18.60
C ALA A 194 39.63 -17.96 17.06
N ALA A 195 38.63 -17.40 16.38
CA ALA A 195 38.61 -17.28 14.91
C ALA A 195 39.78 -16.41 14.39
N GLU A 196 40.04 -15.28 15.05
CA GLU A 196 41.17 -14.38 14.75
C GLU A 196 42.52 -15.09 14.91
N GLN A 197 42.72 -15.86 15.98
CA GLN A 197 43.94 -16.67 16.18
C GLN A 197 44.08 -17.82 15.17
N ALA A 198 42.96 -18.38 14.70
CA ALA A 198 42.93 -19.39 13.64
C ALA A 198 43.07 -18.79 12.23
N GLY A 199 43.09 -17.47 12.08
CA GLY A 199 43.26 -16.78 10.79
C GLY A 199 42.10 -16.98 9.81
N VAL A 200 40.91 -17.31 10.30
CA VAL A 200 39.72 -17.59 9.49
C VAL A 200 38.57 -16.64 9.84
N ASP A 201 37.67 -16.44 8.87
CA ASP A 201 36.44 -15.71 9.11
C ASP A 201 35.61 -16.32 10.26
N PHE A 202 34.95 -15.45 11.04
CA PHE A 202 34.22 -15.86 12.24
C PHE A 202 33.06 -16.82 11.95
N GLU A 203 32.25 -16.54 10.92
CA GLU A 203 31.08 -17.37 10.60
C GLU A 203 31.55 -18.74 10.12
N ARG A 204 32.59 -18.77 9.27
CA ARG A 204 33.25 -19.99 8.82
C ARG A 204 33.88 -20.79 9.97
N TRP A 205 34.52 -20.11 10.92
CA TRP A 205 35.14 -20.75 12.09
C TRP A 205 34.09 -21.42 12.98
N VAL A 206 32.97 -20.74 13.26
CA VAL A 206 31.89 -21.29 14.09
C VAL A 206 31.28 -22.54 13.44
N LEU A 207 30.97 -22.50 12.14
CA LEU A 207 30.43 -23.65 11.42
C LEU A 207 31.38 -24.86 11.49
N VAL A 208 32.63 -24.70 11.06
CA VAL A 208 33.63 -25.78 11.06
C VAL A 208 33.88 -26.36 12.45
N THR A 209 33.88 -25.52 13.49
CA THR A 209 34.07 -25.95 14.89
C THR A 209 32.87 -26.75 15.40
N LEU A 210 31.65 -26.31 15.10
CA LEU A 210 30.42 -27.02 15.50
C LEU A 210 30.27 -28.34 14.73
N ASP A 211 30.54 -28.37 13.43
CA ASP A 211 30.48 -29.59 12.62
C ASP A 211 31.49 -30.64 13.07
N SER A 212 32.71 -30.20 13.43
CA SER A 212 33.77 -31.09 13.93
C SER A 212 33.41 -31.65 15.31
N ALA A 213 32.93 -30.81 16.23
CA ALA A 213 32.47 -31.25 17.55
C ALA A 213 31.23 -32.17 17.48
N ALA A 214 30.30 -31.92 16.56
CA ALA A 214 29.16 -32.79 16.31
C ALA A 214 29.60 -34.15 15.75
N LYS A 215 30.55 -34.15 14.81
CA LYS A 215 31.14 -35.38 14.25
C LYS A 215 31.85 -36.21 15.33
N GLU A 216 32.71 -35.60 16.14
CA GLU A 216 33.41 -36.28 17.24
C GLU A 216 32.41 -36.89 18.25
N ALA A 217 31.35 -36.17 18.59
CA ALA A 217 30.31 -36.66 19.51
C ALA A 217 29.50 -37.83 18.93
N LEU A 218 29.23 -37.84 17.61
CA LEU A 218 28.56 -38.95 16.93
C LEU A 218 29.47 -40.18 16.80
N GLU A 219 30.74 -39.99 16.42
CA GLU A 219 31.73 -41.08 16.37
C GLU A 219 31.99 -41.72 17.75
N GLU A 220 31.90 -40.94 18.84
CA GLU A 220 31.99 -41.49 20.20
C GLU A 220 30.71 -42.26 20.60
N LEU A 221 29.52 -41.81 20.19
CA LEU A 221 28.28 -42.56 20.39
C LEU A 221 28.29 -43.90 19.65
N GLU A 222 28.69 -43.93 18.37
CA GLU A 222 28.83 -45.17 17.61
C GLU A 222 29.85 -46.14 18.23
N ARG A 223 30.94 -45.59 18.81
CA ARG A 223 31.98 -46.36 19.52
C ARG A 223 31.46 -46.99 20.81
N LEU A 224 30.54 -46.33 21.51
CA LEU A 224 29.91 -46.83 22.73
C LEU A 224 28.79 -47.83 22.44
N GLU A 225 27.99 -47.62 21.38
CA GLU A 225 26.99 -48.60 20.93
C GLU A 225 27.65 -49.88 20.38
N GLY A 226 28.85 -49.77 19.79
CA GLY A 226 29.65 -50.91 19.31
C GLY A 226 30.20 -51.83 20.41
N ASP A 227 30.26 -51.40 21.68
CA ASP A 227 30.77 -52.21 22.81
C ASP A 227 29.66 -53.03 23.50
N HIS A 228 28.43 -53.03 22.99
CA HIS A 228 27.33 -53.87 23.48
C HIS A 228 26.96 -54.98 22.49
N GLY A 229 27.95 -55.84 22.21
CA GLY A 229 27.72 -57.18 21.67
C GLY A 229 26.85 -58.03 22.61
N PRO A 230 26.12 -59.03 22.09
CA PRO A 230 24.97 -59.60 22.79
C PRO A 230 25.36 -60.41 24.03
N ALA A 231 24.72 -60.12 25.16
CA ALA A 231 24.75 -60.99 26.33
C ALA A 231 24.14 -62.35 25.97
N GLU A 232 24.94 -63.42 26.04
CA GLU A 232 24.49 -64.78 25.72
C GLU A 232 23.38 -65.26 26.66
N PHE A 233 22.13 -65.25 26.20
CA PHE A 233 21.03 -65.88 26.90
C PHE A 233 21.05 -67.41 26.68
N LYS A 234 21.94 -68.10 27.42
CA LYS A 234 22.06 -69.56 27.36
C LYS A 234 20.98 -70.22 28.23
N GLY A 235 19.83 -70.51 27.61
CA GLY A 235 18.68 -71.08 28.30
C GLY A 235 18.86 -72.54 28.74
N THR A 236 18.19 -72.91 29.82
CA THR A 236 17.90 -74.30 30.21
C THR A 236 16.43 -74.45 30.60
N ALA A 237 15.69 -75.08 29.68
CA ALA A 237 14.51 -75.91 29.81
C ALA A 237 13.64 -75.92 31.10
N ASP A 238 12.34 -75.73 30.86
CA ASP A 238 11.23 -76.66 31.15
C ASP A 238 10.21 -76.42 32.28
N SER A 239 9.01 -76.94 32.00
CA SER A 239 7.83 -77.21 32.85
C SER A 239 6.83 -76.09 33.25
N ASP A 240 5.56 -76.45 33.02
CA ASP A 240 4.28 -76.01 33.59
C ASP A 240 3.75 -74.55 33.46
N GLY A 241 2.54 -74.46 32.89
CA GLY A 241 1.57 -73.38 33.13
C GLY A 241 0.60 -73.75 34.27
N PRO A 242 -0.67 -73.27 34.31
CA PRO A 242 -1.35 -72.37 33.37
C PRO A 242 -2.14 -71.22 34.07
N ALA A 243 -3.10 -70.64 33.34
CA ALA A 243 -4.25 -69.83 33.80
C ALA A 243 -4.07 -68.29 33.95
N GLY A 244 -5.09 -67.56 33.48
CA GLY A 244 -5.34 -66.15 33.79
C GLY A 244 -6.17 -65.99 35.09
N PRO A 245 -7.01 -64.94 35.27
CA PRO A 245 -7.68 -64.14 34.21
C PRO A 245 -7.74 -62.61 34.44
N ASP A 246 -8.36 -61.91 33.48
CA ASP A 246 -9.36 -60.82 33.64
C ASP A 246 -9.27 -59.85 34.85
N ARG A 247 -9.18 -58.52 34.57
CA ARG A 247 -10.25 -57.57 34.95
C ARG A 247 -10.11 -56.11 34.49
N SER A 248 -11.26 -55.58 34.10
CA SER A 248 -11.66 -54.19 33.83
C SER A 248 -11.50 -53.20 35.00
N ALA A 249 -11.40 -51.91 34.65
CA ALA A 249 -12.07 -50.71 35.22
C ALA A 249 -11.24 -49.47 34.78
N GLU A 250 -11.77 -48.45 34.09
CA GLU A 250 -12.73 -47.44 34.59
C GLU A 250 -12.20 -46.75 35.87
N VAL A 251 -12.14 -45.42 35.98
CA VAL A 251 -13.28 -44.49 35.96
C VAL A 251 -12.81 -43.06 35.62
N GLU A 252 -13.78 -42.29 35.12
CA GLU A 252 -13.87 -40.85 34.88
C GLU A 252 -13.35 -39.94 36.03
N GLY A 253 -13.32 -38.62 35.80
CA GLY A 253 -13.59 -37.70 36.92
C GLY A 253 -12.99 -36.29 36.85
N SER A 254 -13.61 -35.43 36.05
CA SER A 254 -13.97 -34.05 36.40
C SER A 254 -12.97 -33.10 37.12
N ALA A 255 -12.77 -31.95 36.47
CA ALA A 255 -12.96 -30.57 37.00
C ALA A 255 -12.44 -30.21 38.42
N GLY A 256 -11.76 -29.09 38.62
CA GLY A 256 -11.52 -27.92 37.76
C GLY A 256 -11.27 -26.69 38.63
N LEU A 257 -11.62 -25.50 38.11
CA LEU A 257 -11.69 -24.21 38.81
C LEU A 257 -10.35 -23.44 39.00
N GLU A 258 -10.20 -22.43 38.14
CA GLU A 258 -9.80 -21.04 38.41
C GLU A 258 -8.98 -20.70 39.69
N ARG A 259 -7.97 -19.81 39.55
CA ARG A 259 -8.19 -18.36 39.78
C ARG A 259 -6.99 -17.43 39.54
N SER A 260 -7.38 -16.22 39.13
CA SER A 260 -6.78 -14.90 39.43
C SER A 260 -5.43 -14.50 38.81
N ALA A 261 -5.44 -13.29 38.25
CA ALA A 261 -4.30 -12.55 37.74
C ALA A 261 -3.76 -11.56 38.78
N GLU A 262 -2.44 -11.30 38.71
CA GLU A 262 -1.71 -10.02 38.92
C GLU A 262 -1.92 -9.20 40.23
N PRO A 263 -1.01 -8.28 40.66
CA PRO A 263 -0.02 -7.55 39.83
C PRO A 263 1.38 -7.24 40.43
N GLY A 264 2.26 -6.73 39.55
CA GLY A 264 3.05 -5.52 39.85
C GLY A 264 4.52 -5.67 40.27
N GLY A 265 5.40 -4.85 39.66
CA GLY A 265 6.75 -4.57 40.18
C GLY A 265 7.82 -4.35 39.10
N PRO A 266 8.60 -3.25 39.12
CA PRO A 266 9.56 -2.94 38.07
C PRO A 266 11.00 -3.36 38.42
N GLU A 267 11.89 -3.49 37.42
CA GLU A 267 13.14 -2.69 37.31
C GLU A 267 14.15 -3.17 36.23
N ARG A 268 14.93 -2.19 35.77
CA ARG A 268 16.33 -2.24 35.28
C ARG A 268 16.70 -2.87 33.92
N SER A 269 17.34 -2.01 33.14
CA SER A 269 18.18 -2.25 31.97
C SER A 269 19.30 -3.28 32.18
N ALA A 270 19.61 -4.06 31.13
CA ALA A 270 20.98 -4.41 30.74
C ALA A 270 21.01 -4.97 29.30
N GLY A 271 22.16 -4.84 28.63
CA GLY A 271 22.55 -5.72 27.52
C GLY A 271 22.08 -5.32 26.11
N SER A 272 22.90 -4.52 25.41
CA SER A 272 22.85 -4.46 23.95
C SER A 272 23.44 -5.77 23.39
N GLY A 273 22.58 -6.73 23.06
CA GLY A 273 22.96 -7.96 22.38
C GLY A 273 23.19 -7.71 20.89
N GLN A 274 24.44 -7.86 20.42
CA GLN A 274 24.71 -7.88 18.98
C GLN A 274 24.19 -9.18 18.37
N ARG A 275 23.48 -9.05 17.25
CA ARG A 275 22.83 -10.15 16.55
C ARG A 275 23.72 -10.59 15.39
N LEU A 276 24.18 -11.84 15.42
CA LEU A 276 24.76 -12.50 14.25
C LEU A 276 23.77 -13.54 13.74
N ALA A 277 23.59 -13.59 12.43
CA ALA A 277 22.75 -14.57 11.76
C ALA A 277 23.68 -15.60 11.12
N ILE A 278 23.91 -16.71 11.82
CA ILE A 278 24.62 -17.85 11.23
C ILE A 278 23.58 -18.66 10.45
N THR A 279 23.71 -18.65 9.12
CA THR A 279 22.93 -19.47 8.21
C THR A 279 23.60 -20.85 8.10
N ALA A 280 22.78 -21.90 8.18
CA ALA A 280 23.15 -23.27 7.81
C ALA A 280 22.74 -23.52 6.35
#